data_AF-A0A836JW41-F1
#
_entry.id   AF-A0A836JW41-F1
#
_cell.length_a   1.000
_cell.length_b   1.000
_cell.length_c   1.000
_cell.angle_alpha   90.00
_cell.angle_beta   90.00
_cell.angle_gamma   90.00
#
_symmetry.space_group_name_H-M   'P 1'
#
loop_
_entity.id
_entity.type
_entity.pdbx_description
1 polymer ?
#
loop_
_entity_poly.entity_id
_entity_poly.type
_entity_poly.pdbx_seq_one_letter_code
_entity_poly.pdbx_strand_id
1 'polypeptide(L)'
;MAENEPCGLRGCTLFISFETDSMCRKLSRIQCDPSTVSTFELYLTLKQDHTSWHMLLPQFLKNLTRGGTIMISRDFTLQKKKLYRSFQQSH
;
A
#
# COMPACT_ATOMS: atom_id res chain seq x y z
N MET A 1 11.87 -5.35 0.90
CA MET A 1 11.94 -3.93 1.38
C MET A 1 12.14 -3.79 2.88
N ALA A 2 11.29 -4.43 3.70
CA ALA A 2 11.37 -4.38 5.16
C ALA A 2 12.44 -5.30 5.76
N GLU A 3 12.84 -6.37 5.05
CA GLU A 3 13.80 -7.37 5.54
C GLU A 3 15.18 -6.79 5.91
N ASN A 4 15.57 -5.68 5.27
CA ASN A 4 16.85 -4.99 5.49
C ASN A 4 16.74 -3.88 6.53
N GLU A 5 15.59 -3.73 7.19
CA GLU A 5 15.36 -2.76 8.25
C GLU A 5 15.33 -3.43 9.62
N PRO A 6 15.73 -2.70 10.69
CA PRO A 6 15.62 -3.21 12.06
C PRO A 6 14.20 -3.69 12.38
N CYS A 7 14.11 -4.85 13.02
CA CYS A 7 12.84 -5.52 13.38
C CYS A 7 11.96 -5.95 12.18
N GLY A 8 12.45 -5.84 10.94
CA GLY A 8 11.71 -6.22 9.75
C GLY A 8 10.38 -5.47 9.63
N LEU A 9 9.31 -6.18 9.24
CA LEU A 9 7.97 -5.59 9.14
C LEU A 9 7.45 -5.02 10.47
N ARG A 10 7.88 -5.55 11.63
CA ARG A 10 7.44 -5.04 12.93
C ARG A 10 7.91 -3.60 13.18
N GLY A 11 9.03 -3.20 12.60
CA GLY A 11 9.54 -1.83 12.65
C GLY A 11 8.85 -0.85 11.68
N CYS A 12 7.77 -1.26 11.03
CA CYS A 12 7.08 -0.48 10.01
C CYS A 12 5.79 0.17 10.54
N THR A 13 5.57 1.43 10.16
CA THR A 13 4.21 1.97 10.02
C THR A 13 3.82 1.98 8.54
N LEU A 14 2.75 1.27 8.19
CA LEU A 14 2.21 1.18 6.84
C LEU A 14 1.09 2.22 6.65
N PHE A 15 1.22 3.07 5.64
CA PHE A 15 0.17 3.97 5.18
C PHE A 15 -0.41 3.42 3.87
N ILE A 16 -1.73 3.30 3.82
CA ILE A 16 -2.45 2.80 2.64
C ILE A 16 -3.27 3.93 2.05
N SER A 17 -3.07 4.19 0.77
CA SER A 17 -3.88 5.11 -0.04
C SER A 17 -4.49 4.38 -1.23
N PHE A 18 -5.62 4.89 -1.71
CA PHE A 18 -6.29 4.42 -2.91
C PHE A 18 -6.45 5.56 -3.90
N GLU A 19 -5.93 5.36 -5.10
CA GLU A 19 -5.89 6.34 -6.18
C GLU A 19 -6.85 5.95 -7.29
N THR A 20 -7.67 6.90 -7.69
CA THR A 20 -8.53 6.88 -8.88
C THR A 20 -8.06 7.98 -9.83
N ASP A 21 -8.61 8.02 -11.05
CA ASP A 21 -8.30 9.09 -12.03
C ASP A 21 -8.52 10.51 -11.49
N SER A 22 -9.40 10.68 -10.50
CA SER A 22 -9.82 11.99 -9.99
C SER A 22 -9.27 12.33 -8.60
N MET A 23 -8.87 11.34 -7.80
CA MET A 23 -8.44 11.58 -6.42
C MET A 23 -7.50 10.51 -5.89
N CYS A 24 -6.67 10.88 -4.93
CA CYS A 24 -5.93 9.95 -4.08
C CYS A 24 -6.41 10.08 -2.63
N ARG A 25 -7.05 9.03 -2.11
CA ARG A 25 -7.64 8.98 -0.78
C ARG A 25 -6.78 8.15 0.17
N LYS A 26 -6.43 8.71 1.32
CA LYS A 26 -5.83 7.94 2.43
C LYS A 26 -6.90 7.03 3.03
N LEU A 27 -6.62 5.73 3.06
CA LEU A 27 -7.52 4.71 3.61
C LEU A 27 -7.20 4.39 5.07
N SER A 28 -5.92 4.15 5.38
CA SER A 28 -5.53 3.74 6.73
C SER A 28 -4.07 4.00 7.03
N ARG A 29 -3.77 4.01 8.34
CA ARG A 29 -2.44 3.94 8.91
C ARG A 29 -2.41 2.74 9.86
N ILE A 30 -1.48 1.83 9.65
CA ILE A 30 -1.33 0.60 10.42
C ILE A 30 0.07 0.60 11.04
N GLN A 31 0.14 0.57 12.37
CA GLN A 31 1.38 0.23 13.05
C GLN A 31 1.49 -1.30 13.04
N CYS A 32 2.47 -1.84 12.32
CA CYS A 32 2.55 -3.28 12.07
C CYS A 32 2.78 -4.11 13.34
N ASP A 33 3.37 -3.50 14.37
CA ASP A 33 3.49 -4.06 15.71
C ASP A 33 3.37 -2.94 16.75
N PRO A 34 2.30 -2.90 17.57
CA PRO A 34 2.13 -1.89 18.62
C PRO A 34 3.23 -1.87 19.68
N SER A 35 3.93 -2.99 19.88
CA SER A 35 5.00 -3.13 20.88
C SER A 35 6.38 -2.73 20.34
N THR A 36 6.51 -2.51 19.03
CA THR A 36 7.75 -2.12 18.38
C THR A 36 7.67 -0.69 17.87
N VAL A 37 8.66 0.14 18.21
CA VAL A 37 8.78 1.50 17.68
C VAL A 37 9.11 1.43 16.19
N SER A 38 8.40 2.20 15.38
CA SER A 38 8.67 2.25 13.94
C SER A 38 10.00 2.95 13.64
N THR A 39 10.81 2.33 12.79
CA THR A 39 12.10 2.86 12.31
C THR A 39 12.03 3.33 10.86
N PHE A 40 10.99 2.89 10.14
CA PHE A 40 10.67 3.32 8.79
C PHE A 40 9.16 3.30 8.55
N GLU A 41 8.77 3.98 7.47
CA GLU A 41 7.40 4.01 6.97
C GLU A 41 7.36 3.38 5.59
N LEU A 42 6.26 2.68 5.30
CA LEU A 42 5.90 2.26 3.95
C LEU A 42 4.63 2.99 3.53
N TYR A 43 4.65 3.53 2.31
CA TYR A 43 3.51 4.16 1.67
C TYR A 43 3.08 3.28 0.50
N LEU A 44 1.97 2.55 0.69
CA LEU A 44 1.33 1.74 -0.33
C LEU A 44 0.21 2.56 -0.96
N THR A 45 0.31 2.83 -2.26
CA THR A 45 -0.81 3.40 -3.03
C THR A 45 -1.33 2.34 -3.99
N LEU A 46 -2.54 1.88 -3.69
CA LEU A 46 -3.34 1.02 -4.54
C LEU A 46 -4.02 1.87 -5.61
N LYS A 47 -4.20 1.34 -6.81
CA LYS A 47 -4.85 2.05 -7.91
C LYS A 47 -6.14 1.36 -8.31
N GLN A 48 -7.13 2.12 -8.73
CA GLN A 48 -8.31 1.56 -9.36
C GLN A 48 -7.94 0.93 -10.71
N ASP A 49 -8.47 -0.26 -10.98
CA ASP A 49 -8.37 -0.87 -12.30
C ASP A 49 -9.39 -0.22 -13.23
N HIS A 50 -8.90 0.46 -14.26
CA HIS A 50 -9.69 1.10 -15.30
C HIS A 50 -9.61 0.35 -16.64
N THR A 51 -8.89 -0.78 -16.67
CA THR A 51 -8.77 -1.56 -17.91
C THR A 51 -10.14 -2.11 -18.31
N SER A 52 -10.41 -2.21 -19.62
CA SER A 52 -11.66 -2.72 -20.17
C SER A 52 -11.92 -4.21 -19.87
N TRP A 53 -11.16 -4.81 -18.94
CA TRP A 53 -11.29 -6.20 -18.50
C TRP A 53 -12.68 -6.51 -17.93
N HIS A 54 -13.42 -5.50 -17.45
CA HIS A 54 -14.83 -5.66 -17.05
C HIS A 54 -15.72 -6.22 -18.17
N MET A 55 -15.37 -6.04 -19.45
CA MET A 55 -16.06 -6.66 -20.58
C MET A 55 -15.77 -8.16 -20.71
N LEU A 56 -14.61 -8.61 -20.22
CA LEU A 56 -14.14 -10.00 -20.26
C LEU A 56 -14.41 -10.75 -18.94
N LEU A 57 -14.92 -10.08 -17.90
CA LEU A 57 -15.28 -10.73 -16.65
C LEU A 57 -16.42 -11.72 -16.88
N PRO A 58 -16.34 -12.95 -16.33
CA PRO A 58 -17.45 -13.87 -16.28
C PRO A 58 -18.72 -13.23 -15.74
N GLN A 59 -19.88 -13.62 -16.27
CA GLN A 59 -21.17 -13.01 -15.95
C GLN A 59 -21.50 -13.05 -14.44
N PHE A 60 -20.98 -14.03 -13.69
CA PHE A 60 -21.16 -14.11 -12.24
C PHE A 60 -20.41 -13.00 -11.49
N LEU A 61 -19.26 -12.53 -11.99
CA LEU A 61 -18.52 -11.40 -11.42
C LEU A 61 -19.15 -10.06 -11.78
N LYS A 62 -19.84 -9.95 -12.92
CA LYS A 62 -20.56 -8.72 -13.30
C LYS A 62 -21.67 -8.35 -12.31
N ASN A 63 -22.27 -9.33 -11.64
CA ASN A 63 -23.26 -9.07 -10.59
C ASN A 63 -22.62 -8.48 -9.32
N LEU A 64 -21.37 -8.83 -9.01
CA LEU A 64 -20.61 -8.24 -7.90
C LEU A 64 -20.19 -6.78 -8.20
N THR A 65 -19.93 -6.44 -9.46
CA THR A 65 -19.54 -5.07 -9.85
C THR A 65 -20.73 -4.10 -9.97
N ARG A 66 -21.97 -4.58 -10.04
CA ARG A 66 -23.18 -3.71 -10.13
C ARG A 66 -23.48 -2.89 -8.86
N GLY A 67 -22.79 -3.15 -7.74
CA GLY A 67 -23.13 -2.61 -6.42
C GLY A 67 -21.99 -1.89 -5.67
N GLY A 68 -21.13 -1.14 -6.36
CA GLY A 68 -20.09 -0.33 -5.70
C GLY A 68 -18.79 -1.08 -5.36
N THR A 69 -18.63 -2.30 -5.87
CA THR A 69 -17.36 -3.04 -5.80
C THR A 69 -16.35 -2.41 -6.77
N ILE A 70 -15.21 -1.98 -6.24
CA ILE A 70 -14.11 -1.41 -7.01
C ILE A 70 -13.03 -2.48 -7.21
N MET A 71 -12.58 -2.65 -8.45
CA MET A 71 -11.46 -3.53 -8.76
C MET A 71 -10.15 -2.78 -8.52
N ILE A 72 -9.23 -3.40 -7.79
CA ILE A 72 -7.89 -2.87 -7.54
C ILE A 72 -6.95 -3.37 -8.64
N SER A 73 -6.22 -2.46 -9.26
CA SER A 73 -5.23 -2.77 -10.30
C SER A 73 -4.09 -3.63 -9.74
N ARG A 74 -3.45 -4.40 -10.61
CA ARG A 74 -2.18 -5.07 -10.30
C ARG A 74 -1.04 -4.05 -10.13
N ASP A 75 -1.18 -2.87 -10.70
CA ASP A 75 -0.23 -1.78 -10.54
C ASP A 75 -0.46 -1.09 -9.20
N PHE A 76 0.61 -1.00 -8.42
CA PHE A 76 0.65 -0.25 -7.18
C PHE A 76 1.99 0.44 -7.04
N THR A 77 2.07 1.45 -6.19
CA THR A 77 3.35 2.03 -5.78
C THR A 77 3.61 1.70 -4.32
N LEU A 78 4.86 1.38 -4.02
CA LEU A 78 5.33 1.12 -2.66
C LEU A 78 6.61 1.91 -2.42
N GLN A 79 6.53 2.90 -1.52
CA GLN A 79 7.65 3.78 -1.21
C GLN A 79 8.07 3.61 0.25
N LYS A 80 9.38 3.56 0.50
CA LYS A 80 9.95 3.47 1.85
C LYS A 80 10.57 4.80 2.25
N LYS A 81 10.29 5.25 3.48
CA LYS A 81 10.93 6.40 4.11
C LYS A 81 11.55 5.98 5.44
N LYS A 82 12.86 6.14 5.60
CA LYS A 82 13.51 5.95 6.91
C LYS A 82 13.14 7.11 7.83
N LEU A 83 12.81 6.80 9.08
CA LEU A 83 12.49 7.82 10.09
C LEU A 83 13.75 8.38 10.75
N TYR A 84 14.83 7.60 10.74
CA TYR A 84 16.09 7.94 11.37
C TYR A 84 17.25 7.78 10.39
N ARG A 85 18.30 8.58 10.57
CA ARG A 85 19.53 8.46 9.79
C ARG A 85 20.31 7.24 10.29
N SER A 86 20.91 6.51 9.35
CA SER A 86 21.90 5.49 9.69
C SER A 86 23.14 6.19 10.26
N PHE A 87 23.63 5.75 11.42
CA PHE A 87 24.92 6.21 11.92
C PHE A 87 26.00 5.75 10.93
N GLN A 88 26.68 6.69 10.28
CA GLN A 88 27.88 6.38 9.48
C GLN A 88 29.08 6.73 10.35
N GLN A 89 29.76 5.70 10.86
CA GLN A 89 31.06 5.89 11.48
C GLN A 89 32.06 6.14 10.35
N SER A 90 32.46 7.40 10.16
CA SER A 90 33.57 7.76 9.30
C SER A 90 34.85 7.18 9.91
N HIS A 91 35.43 6.18 9.25
CA HIS A 91 36.78 5.70 9.51
C HIS A 91 37.80 6.57 8.77
#